data_AF-A0A545TSX9-F1
#
_entry.id   AF-A0A545TSX9-F1
#
_cell.length_a   1.000
_cell.length_b   1.000
_cell.length_c   1.000
_cell.angle_alpha   90.00
_cell.angle_beta   90.00
_cell.angle_gamma   90.00
#
_symmetry.space_group_name_H-M   'P 1'
#
loop_
_entity.id
_entity.type
_entity.pdbx_description
1 polymer ?
#
loop_
_entity_poly.entity_id
_entity_poly.type
_entity_poly.pdbx_seq_one_letter_code
_entity_poly.pdbx_strand_id
1 'polypeptide(L)' 'MMTPDQFKRWRKHQSFTQKQAAEALGISFASVRLYEAGERPDSPKPVEVPKHIELACAAVALGISSYDGPQG' A
#
# COMPACT_ATOMS: atom_id res chain seq x y z
N MET A 1 -11.72 -4.89 0.79
CA MET A 1 -10.83 -3.72 0.74
C MET A 1 -9.85 -3.86 1.89
N MET A 2 -8.58 -3.59 1.64
CA MET A 2 -7.55 -3.67 2.68
C MET A 2 -7.76 -2.55 3.72
N THR A 3 -7.82 -2.93 5.01
CA THR A 3 -8.00 -1.95 6.10
C THR A 3 -6.66 -1.28 6.47
N PRO A 4 -6.68 -0.13 7.16
CA PRO A 4 -5.46 0.53 7.65
C PRO A 4 -4.55 -0.39 8.47
N ASP A 5 -5.15 -1.17 9.38
CA ASP A 5 -4.44 -2.19 10.16
C ASP A 5 -3.81 -3.28 9.29
N GLN A 6 -4.53 -3.76 8.28
CA GLN A 6 -4.00 -4.75 7.34
C GLN A 6 -2.83 -4.18 6.54
N PHE A 7 -2.93 -2.93 6.07
CA PHE A 7 -1.86 -2.25 5.34
C PHE A 7 -0.60 -2.07 6.20
N LYS A 8 -0.77 -1.65 7.46
CA LYS A 8 0.31 -1.54 8.43
C LYS A 8 0.96 -2.88 8.75
N ARG A 9 0.17 -3.94 8.90
CA ARG A 9 0.67 -5.31 9.11
C ARG A 9 1.46 -5.82 7.91
N TRP A 10 0.95 -5.64 6.70
CA TRP A 10 1.64 -5.98 5.47
C TRP A 10 3.01 -5.29 5.39
N ARG A 11 3.06 -3.98 5.61
CA ARG A 11 4.33 -3.24 5.57
C ARG A 11 5.35 -3.79 6.56
N LYS A 12 4.92 -4.05 7.80
CA LYS A 12 5.77 -4.64 8.83
C LYS A 12 6.22 -6.05 8.48
N HIS A 13 5.35 -6.87 7.86
CA HIS A 13 5.68 -8.21 7.41
C HIS A 13 6.77 -8.19 6.34
N GLN A 14 6.72 -7.24 5.42
CA GLN A 14 7.77 -6.99 4.43
C GLN A 14 9.05 -6.37 5.05
N SER A 15 9.08 -6.09 6.36
CA SER A 15 10.17 -5.39 7.05
C SER A 15 10.49 -4.01 6.47
N PHE A 16 9.48 -3.33 5.90
CA PHE A 16 9.66 -2.02 5.29
C PHE A 16 9.44 -0.88 6.29
N THR A 17 10.29 0.14 6.20
CA THR A 17 9.95 1.49 6.66
C THR A 17 8.80 2.06 5.83
N GLN A 18 8.11 3.10 6.32
CA GLN A 18 7.07 3.80 5.54
C GLN A 18 7.62 4.36 4.21
N LYS A 19 8.91 4.78 4.18
CA LYS A 19 9.56 5.26 2.96
C LYS A 19 9.80 4.11 1.96
N GLN A 20 10.34 2.99 2.42
CA GLN A 20 10.55 1.81 1.56
C GLN A 20 9.24 1.26 1.00
N ALA A 21 8.16 1.29 1.79
CA ALA A 21 6.84 0.90 1.29
C ALA A 21 6.34 1.84 0.19
N ALA A 22 6.58 3.15 0.34
CA ALA A 22 6.23 4.14 -0.68
C ALA A 22 7.01 3.88 -1.99
N GLU A 23 8.31 3.61 -1.87
CA GLU A 23 9.19 3.26 -3.00
C GLU A 23 8.75 1.96 -3.69
N ALA A 24 8.50 0.89 -2.91
CA ALA A 24 8.08 -0.41 -3.43
C ALA A 24 6.71 -0.38 -4.14
N LEU A 25 5.80 0.49 -3.67
CA LEU A 25 4.47 0.63 -4.26
C LEU A 25 4.39 1.72 -5.34
N GLY A 26 5.45 2.51 -5.54
CA GLY A 26 5.45 3.64 -6.47
C GLY A 26 4.48 4.77 -6.08
N ILE A 27 4.27 5.00 -4.78
CA ILE A 27 3.35 6.04 -4.26
C ILE A 27 4.08 7.06 -3.38
N SER A 28 3.39 8.14 -3.03
CA SER A 28 3.95 9.14 -2.11
C SER A 28 4.04 8.61 -0.67
N PHE A 29 5.04 9.08 0.08
CA PHE A 29 5.16 8.82 1.52
C PHE A 29 3.91 9.27 2.32
N ALA A 30 3.29 10.38 1.89
CA ALA A 30 2.06 10.87 2.49
C ALA A 30 0.89 9.90 2.30
N SER A 31 0.79 9.23 1.13
CA SER A 31 -0.22 8.20 0.87
C SER A 31 -0.05 7.00 1.81
N VAL A 32 1.18 6.54 2.05
CA VAL A 32 1.45 5.48 3.03
C VAL A 32 0.97 5.87 4.42
N ARG A 33 1.28 7.09 4.88
CA ARG A 33 0.83 7.59 6.18
C ARG A 33 -0.68 7.70 6.28
N LEU A 34 -1.33 8.19 5.21
CA LEU A 34 -2.78 8.32 5.13
C LEU A 34 -3.47 6.95 5.22
N TYR A 35 -2.96 5.96 4.48
CA TYR A 35 -3.49 4.59 4.50
C TYR A 35 -3.28 3.91 5.85
N GLU A 36 -2.17 4.16 6.55
CA GLU A 36 -1.98 3.61 7.90
C GLU A 36 -2.78 4.33 8.99
N ALA A 37 -3.04 5.63 8.81
CA ALA A 37 -3.85 6.41 9.75
C ALA A 37 -5.31 5.96 9.69
N GLY A 38 -5.84 5.71 8.48
CA GLY A 38 -7.23 5.27 8.34
C GLY A 38 -8.27 6.36 8.49
N GLU A 39 -7.85 7.62 8.65
CA GLU A 39 -8.70 8.77 8.90
C GLU A 39 -8.24 10.00 8.09
N ARG A 40 -9.21 10.80 7.64
CA ARG A 40 -8.97 12.10 7.01
C ARG A 40 -9.35 13.21 8.01
N PRO A 41 -8.50 14.23 8.23
CA PRO A 41 -8.84 15.34 9.13
C PRO A 41 -10.14 16.08 8.72
N ASP A 42 -10.44 16.06 7.43
CA ASP A 42 -11.53 16.80 6.78
C ASP A 42 -12.80 15.97 6.55
N SER A 43 -12.80 14.67 6.85
CA SER A 43 -13.96 13.81 6.58
C SER A 43 -14.13 12.69 7.62
N PRO A 44 -15.35 12.45 8.12
CA PRO A 44 -15.62 11.32 9.02
C PRO A 44 -15.56 9.96 8.32
N LYS A 45 -15.34 9.92 6.99
CA LYS A 45 -15.21 8.67 6.25
C LYS A 45 -13.83 8.05 6.49
N PRO A 46 -13.77 6.76 6.84
CA PRO A 46 -12.49 6.07 6.97
C PRO A 46 -11.73 6.08 5.64
N VAL A 47 -10.41 6.22 5.74
CA VAL A 47 -9.53 6.05 4.58
C VAL A 47 -9.42 4.57 4.28
N GLU A 48 -10.02 4.17 3.17
CA GLU A 48 -9.85 2.84 2.62
C GLU A 48 -8.64 2.79 1.67
N VAL A 49 -7.90 1.69 1.72
CA VAL A 49 -6.84 1.43 0.73
C VAL A 49 -7.50 1.07 -0.60
N PRO A 50 -7.26 1.84 -1.68
CA PRO A 50 -7.99 1.59 -2.92
C PRO A 50 -7.49 0.30 -3.58
N LYS A 51 -8.36 -0.35 -4.39
CA LYS A 51 -8.13 -1.71 -4.91
C LYS A 51 -6.77 -1.91 -5.62
N HIS A 52 -6.35 -0.96 -6.45
CA HIS A 52 -5.05 -1.03 -7.13
C HIS A 52 -3.84 -1.07 -6.16
N ILE A 53 -3.92 -0.43 -4.99
CA ILE A 53 -2.87 -0.48 -3.96
C ILE A 53 -2.91 -1.82 -3.25
N GLU A 54 -4.09 -2.33 -2.92
CA GLU A 54 -4.26 -3.68 -2.36
C GLU A 54 -3.62 -4.76 -3.26
N LEU A 55 -3.83 -4.66 -4.58
CA LEU A 55 -3.21 -5.56 -5.57
C LEU A 55 -1.69 -5.38 -5.65
N ALA A 56 -1.20 -4.13 -5.62
CA ALA A 56 0.23 -3.85 -5.60
C ALA A 56 0.91 -4.41 -4.33
N CYS A 57 0.28 -4.31 -3.16
CA CYS A 57 0.76 -4.93 -1.93
C CYS A 57 0.90 -6.46 -2.08
N ALA A 58 -0.07 -7.12 -2.71
CA ALA A 58 0.00 -8.55 -2.99
C ALA A 58 1.15 -8.90 -3.95
N ALA A 59 1.33 -8.13 -5.03
CA ALA A 59 2.43 -8.31 -5.96
C ALA A 59 3.80 -8.18 -5.27
N VAL A 60 3.99 -7.12 -4.47
CA VAL A 60 5.24 -6.91 -3.72
C VAL A 60 5.48 -8.01 -2.69
N ALA A 61 4.43 -8.51 -2.02
CA ALA A 61 4.55 -9.64 -1.08
C ALA A 61 4.99 -10.94 -1.80
N LEU A 62 4.65 -11.10 -3.07
CA LEU A 62 5.10 -12.18 -3.94
C LEU A 62 6.48 -11.93 -4.58
N GLY A 63 7.13 -10.81 -4.27
CA GLY A 63 8.41 -10.43 -4.86
C GLY A 63 8.32 -9.85 -6.29
N ILE A 64 7.12 -9.50 -6.74
CA ILE A 64 6.88 -8.90 -8.06
C ILE A 64 7.06 -7.38 -7.95
N SER A 65 8.05 -6.84 -8.67
CA SER A 65 8.37 -5.41 -8.68
C SER A 65 8.10 -4.73 -10.04
N SER A 66 7.92 -5.50 -11.11
CA SER A 66 7.61 -5.01 -12.46
C SER A 66 6.69 -5.98 -13.20
N TYR A 67 6.01 -5.49 -14.22
CA TYR A 67 5.19 -6.30 -15.12
C TYR A 67 5.45 -5.89 -16.57
N ASP A 68 5.97 -6.81 -17.37
CA ASP A 68 6.40 -6.54 -18.75
C ASP A 68 5.30 -6.83 -19.80
N GLY A 69 4.08 -7.14 -19.34
CA GLY A 69 2.99 -7.54 -20.23
C GLY A 69 3.04 -9.03 -20.63
N PRO A 70 2.01 -9.52 -21.33
CA PRO A 70 2.06 -10.85 -21.91
C PRO A 70 3.13 -10.88 -23.01
N GLN A 71 4.04 -11.85 -22.93
CA GLN A 71 4.95 -12.15 -24.04
C GLN A 71 4.11 -12.71 -25.18
N GLY A 72 4.00 -11.95 -26.26
CA GLY A 72 3.32 -12.35 -27.50
C GLY A 72 4.14 -13.34 -28.32
#